data_AF-A0AAV8GL17-F1
#
_entry.id   AF-A0AAV8GL17-F1
#
_cell.length_a   1.000
_cell.length_b   1.000
_cell.length_c   1.000
_cell.angle_alpha   90.00
_cell.angle_beta   90.00
_cell.angle_gamma   90.00
#
_symmetry.space_group_name_H-M   'P 1'
#
loop_
_entity.id
_entity.type
_entity.pdbx_description
1 polymer ?
#
loop_
_entity_poly.entity_id
_entity_poly.type
_entity_poly.pdbx_seq_one_letter_code
_entity_poly.pdbx_strand_id
1 'polypeptide(L)'
;MSGCAASLGAASVPSRCRDGAAAEHLKLVSLGIILVASAVGVAAPVALARFLSRYPSYPSLLLLVKCFAAGVVLSTSLVHVLPDASTSLISSCHVSPDGFPFSGLVTLIGALLSLLVELSATHSHSHEISLSIDDGVAPINGSGLNPYTKVGAQEMACHKGGDLEKHGVDGEGEVIEDEEQRMVMLKQKMVSKVLEIGIVFHSVIIGVTVGMSQDVCSIRPLMIALSFHQIFEGMGLGGCIAQAGFAMTTVAYMCIMFSVTTPLGIVLGMIIFYLTGYDDSSPNALLIEGLLGSLSAGILVYMALVDLIAVDFFQNKAMSTTPGLKKKSFAALVLGSASMSILALWA
;
A
#
# COMPACT_ATOMS: atom_id res chain seq x y z
N MET A 1 -12.84 -35.19 11.15
CA MET A 1 -13.49 -35.06 9.82
C MET A 1 -14.98 -34.66 9.88
N SER A 2 -15.60 -34.60 11.06
CA SER A 2 -17.01 -34.20 11.26
C SER A 2 -17.24 -32.70 11.52
N GLY A 3 -16.19 -31.87 11.50
CA GLY A 3 -16.25 -30.44 11.85
C GLY A 3 -16.59 -29.48 10.70
N CYS A 4 -16.27 -29.80 9.45
CA CYS A 4 -16.53 -28.86 8.33
C CYS A 4 -18.02 -28.75 7.96
N ALA A 5 -18.80 -29.81 8.20
CA ALA A 5 -20.23 -29.84 7.87
C ALA A 5 -21.12 -29.07 8.87
N ALA A 6 -20.66 -28.86 10.12
CA ALA A 6 -21.48 -28.26 11.17
C ALA A 6 -21.53 -26.71 11.13
N SER A 7 -20.62 -26.07 10.39
CA SER A 7 -20.67 -24.62 10.12
C SER A 7 -21.50 -24.27 8.87
N LEU A 8 -21.97 -25.27 8.11
CA LEU A 8 -23.03 -25.08 7.12
C LEU A 8 -24.39 -24.97 7.83
N GLY A 9 -24.51 -24.01 8.75
CA GLY A 9 -25.73 -23.24 8.86
C GLY A 9 -25.83 -22.43 7.59
N ALA A 10 -26.23 -23.07 6.49
CA ALA A 10 -26.57 -22.42 5.25
C ALA A 10 -27.68 -21.42 5.57
N ALA A 11 -27.31 -20.17 5.87
CA ALA A 11 -28.15 -19.05 5.53
C ALA A 11 -28.41 -19.24 4.04
N SER A 12 -29.59 -19.74 3.71
CA SER A 12 -30.05 -19.89 2.35
C SER A 12 -29.93 -18.51 1.71
N VAL A 13 -28.84 -18.29 0.96
CA VAL A 13 -28.71 -17.10 0.12
C VAL A 13 -29.97 -17.13 -0.74
N PRO A 14 -30.87 -16.13 -0.63
CA PRO A 14 -32.10 -16.16 -1.38
C PRO A 14 -31.75 -16.35 -2.85
N SER A 15 -32.49 -17.18 -3.58
CA SER A 15 -32.33 -17.39 -5.04
C SER A 15 -32.33 -16.10 -5.87
N ARG A 16 -32.65 -14.97 -5.24
CA ARG A 16 -32.61 -13.60 -5.74
C ARG A 16 -31.21 -12.97 -5.81
N CYS A 17 -30.21 -13.49 -5.11
CA CYS A 17 -28.86 -12.92 -5.04
C CYS A 17 -27.89 -13.49 -6.08
N ARG A 18 -28.15 -14.70 -6.60
CA ARG A 18 -27.27 -15.35 -7.59
C ARG A 18 -27.89 -15.27 -8.98
N ASP A 19 -27.56 -14.21 -9.70
CA ASP A 19 -28.00 -13.93 -11.08
C ASP A 19 -26.79 -13.54 -11.92
N GLY A 20 -26.40 -14.42 -12.84
CA GLY A 20 -25.20 -14.24 -13.66
C GLY A 20 -25.29 -13.05 -14.62
N ALA A 21 -26.47 -12.75 -15.18
CA ALA A 21 -26.64 -11.64 -16.11
C ALA A 21 -26.56 -10.29 -15.37
N ALA A 22 -27.20 -10.21 -14.19
CA ALA A 22 -27.07 -9.04 -13.32
C ALA A 22 -25.66 -8.89 -12.75
N ALA A 23 -25.00 -9.99 -12.39
CA ALA A 23 -23.61 -9.99 -11.92
C ALA A 23 -22.64 -9.51 -12.99
N GLU A 24 -22.78 -9.97 -14.24
CA GLU A 24 -21.95 -9.51 -15.36
C GLU A 24 -22.10 -8.00 -15.61
N HIS A 25 -23.34 -7.50 -15.63
CA HIS A 25 -23.58 -6.06 -15.76
C HIS A 25 -22.95 -5.27 -14.61
N LEU A 26 -23.05 -5.76 -13.37
CA LEU A 26 -22.40 -5.11 -12.22
C LEU A 26 -20.87 -5.13 -12.33
N LYS A 27 -20.25 -6.23 -12.77
CA LYS A 27 -18.79 -6.31 -12.99
C LYS A 27 -18.31 -5.30 -14.02
N LEU A 28 -19.03 -5.12 -15.12
CA LEU A 28 -18.70 -4.13 -16.15
C LEU A 28 -18.82 -2.70 -15.63
N VAL A 29 -19.85 -2.42 -14.84
CA VAL A 29 -20.00 -1.11 -14.16
C VAL A 29 -18.87 -0.89 -13.15
N SER A 30 -18.55 -1.90 -12.33
CA SER A 30 -17.46 -1.87 -11.35
C SER A 30 -16.12 -1.58 -12.02
N LEU A 31 -15.85 -2.17 -13.19
CA LEU A 31 -14.62 -1.94 -13.97
C LEU A 31 -14.44 -0.44 -14.26
N GLY A 32 -15.48 0.22 -14.77
CA GLY A 32 -15.45 1.65 -15.08
C GLY A 32 -15.28 2.52 -13.82
N ILE A 33 -16.05 2.24 -12.77
CA ILE A 33 -16.01 3.00 -11.52
C ILE A 33 -14.63 2.88 -10.85
N ILE A 34 -14.12 1.65 -10.70
CA ILE A 34 -12.83 1.39 -10.06
C ILE A 34 -11.69 2.02 -10.86
N LEU A 35 -11.71 1.92 -12.20
CA LEU A 35 -10.69 2.55 -13.04
C LEU A 35 -10.62 4.07 -12.82
N VAL A 36 -11.78 4.75 -12.81
CA VAL A 36 -11.86 6.20 -12.57
C VAL A 36 -11.46 6.53 -11.14
N ALA A 37 -11.95 5.78 -10.16
CA ALA A 37 -11.64 5.93 -8.75
C ALA A 37 -10.14 5.82 -8.49
N SER A 38 -9.48 4.78 -9.01
CA SER A 38 -8.03 4.60 -8.91
C SER A 38 -7.26 5.74 -9.58
N ALA A 39 -7.64 6.11 -10.81
CA ALA A 39 -6.97 7.16 -11.57
C ALA A 39 -7.03 8.50 -10.85
N VAL A 40 -8.20 8.87 -10.30
CA VAL A 40 -8.38 10.08 -9.50
C VAL A 40 -7.57 9.98 -8.20
N GLY A 41 -7.65 8.84 -7.50
CA GLY A 41 -6.95 8.63 -6.24
C GLY A 41 -5.44 8.84 -6.35
N VAL A 42 -4.80 8.21 -7.35
CA VAL A 42 -3.34 8.31 -7.54
C VAL A 42 -2.90 9.64 -8.19
N ALA A 43 -3.69 10.18 -9.11
CA ALA A 43 -3.33 11.42 -9.80
C ALA A 43 -3.56 12.67 -8.93
N ALA A 44 -4.51 12.64 -7.98
CA ALA A 44 -4.87 13.82 -7.19
C ALA A 44 -3.69 14.39 -6.38
N PRO A 45 -2.95 13.62 -5.55
CA PRO A 45 -1.79 14.17 -4.83
C PRO A 45 -0.67 14.64 -5.75
N VAL A 46 -0.45 13.94 -6.87
CA VAL A 46 0.57 14.28 -7.88
C VAL A 46 0.21 15.60 -8.57
N ALA A 47 -1.04 15.80 -8.96
CA ALA A 47 -1.53 17.04 -9.53
C ALA A 47 -1.50 18.17 -8.49
N LEU A 48 -1.93 17.88 -7.25
CA LEU A 48 -1.89 18.83 -6.14
C LEU A 48 -0.48 19.36 -5.90
N ALA A 49 0.52 18.48 -5.98
CA ALA A 49 1.93 18.84 -5.87
C ALA A 49 2.42 19.80 -6.94
N ARG A 50 1.91 19.67 -8.17
CA ARG A 50 2.28 20.56 -9.26
C ARG A 50 1.57 21.92 -9.18
N PHE A 51 0.28 21.92 -8.84
CA PHE A 51 -0.54 23.14 -8.92
C PHE A 51 -0.55 23.95 -7.61
N LEU A 52 -0.55 23.30 -6.45
CA LEU A 52 -0.74 23.97 -5.15
C LEU A 52 0.54 24.06 -4.30
N SER A 53 1.69 23.62 -4.80
CA SER A 53 2.99 23.78 -4.11
C SER A 53 3.33 25.24 -3.79
N ARG A 54 2.67 26.19 -4.46
CA ARG A 54 2.81 27.63 -4.22
C ARG A 54 2.11 28.11 -2.94
N TYR A 55 1.22 27.32 -2.34
CA TYR A 55 0.50 27.70 -1.13
C TYR A 55 1.19 27.16 0.14
N PRO A 56 1.36 27.98 1.19
CA PRO A 56 2.06 27.57 2.41
C PRO A 56 1.33 26.47 3.22
N SER A 57 0.02 26.28 2.99
CA SER A 57 -0.80 25.28 3.70
C SER A 57 -0.77 23.89 3.05
N TYR A 58 -0.25 23.77 1.82
CA TYR A 58 -0.26 22.53 1.05
C TYR A 58 0.44 21.33 1.74
N PRO A 59 1.63 21.48 2.35
CA PRO A 59 2.31 20.36 3.00
C PRO A 59 1.50 19.77 4.16
N SER A 60 0.82 20.62 4.94
CA SER A 60 -0.04 20.18 6.04
C SER A 60 -1.29 19.45 5.53
N LEU A 61 -1.90 19.93 4.44
CA LEU A 61 -3.06 19.27 3.84
C LEU A 61 -2.70 17.89 3.29
N LEU A 62 -1.59 17.78 2.55
CA LEU A 62 -1.12 16.50 2.05
C LEU A 62 -0.82 15.51 3.16
N LEU A 63 -0.20 15.98 4.25
CA LEU A 63 0.09 15.13 5.39
C LEU A 63 -1.20 14.59 6.02
N LEU A 64 -2.24 15.42 6.17
CA LEU A 64 -3.53 14.98 6.69
C LEU A 64 -4.20 13.93 5.79
N VAL A 65 -4.18 14.15 4.48
CA VAL A 65 -4.71 13.19 3.50
C VAL A 65 -3.93 11.87 3.55
N LYS A 66 -2.60 11.93 3.66
CA LYS A 66 -1.75 10.74 3.75
C LYS A 66 -1.99 9.95 5.03
N CYS A 67 -2.15 10.62 6.18
CA CYS A 67 -2.53 9.96 7.42
C CYS A 67 -3.91 9.33 7.35
N PHE A 68 -4.90 10.01 6.77
CA PHE A 68 -6.23 9.42 6.55
C PHE A 68 -6.15 8.17 5.67
N ALA A 69 -5.44 8.27 4.53
CA ALA A 69 -5.20 7.15 3.63
C ALA A 69 -4.52 5.97 4.32
N ALA A 70 -3.46 6.22 5.10
CA ALA A 70 -2.78 5.18 5.87
C ALA A 70 -3.73 4.45 6.84
N GLY A 71 -4.67 5.18 7.45
CA GLY A 71 -5.69 4.60 8.31
C GLY A 71 -6.67 3.71 7.55
N VAL A 72 -7.07 4.13 6.34
CA VAL A 72 -7.90 3.32 5.43
C VAL A 72 -7.17 2.05 5.00
N VAL A 73 -5.89 2.13 4.60
CA VAL A 73 -5.08 0.96 4.21
C VAL A 73 -4.93 -0.03 5.36
N LEU A 74 -4.61 0.46 6.56
CA LEU A 74 -4.48 -0.37 7.76
C LEU A 74 -5.79 -1.11 8.06
N SER A 75 -6.92 -0.39 8.03
CA SER A 75 -8.24 -0.98 8.27
C SER A 75 -8.67 -1.94 7.17
N THR A 76 -8.35 -1.64 5.90
CA THR A 76 -8.57 -2.55 4.76
C THR A 76 -7.86 -3.88 5.00
N SER A 77 -6.58 -3.85 5.38
CA SER A 77 -5.80 -5.07 5.63
C SER A 77 -6.35 -5.93 6.78
N LEU A 78 -6.78 -5.32 7.89
CA LEU A 78 -7.14 -6.04 9.12
C LEU A 78 -8.62 -6.36 9.26
N VAL A 79 -9.51 -5.51 8.73
CA VAL A 79 -10.96 -5.58 8.94
C VAL A 79 -11.69 -6.12 7.71
N HIS A 80 -11.10 -6.00 6.52
CA HIS A 80 -11.69 -6.49 5.28
C HIS A 80 -10.92 -7.71 4.74
N VAL A 81 -9.67 -7.52 4.35
CA VAL A 81 -8.91 -8.54 3.59
C VAL A 81 -8.59 -9.76 4.44
N LEU A 82 -8.09 -9.56 5.67
CA LEU A 82 -7.71 -10.69 6.53
C LEU A 82 -8.92 -11.55 6.97
N PRO A 83 -10.06 -10.98 7.39
CA PRO A 83 -11.26 -11.77 7.66
C PRO A 83 -11.74 -12.56 6.45
N ASP A 84 -11.82 -11.94 5.26
CA ASP A 84 -12.28 -12.60 4.03
C ASP A 84 -11.34 -13.75 3.60
N ALA A 85 -10.04 -13.54 3.76
CA ALA A 85 -9.06 -14.59 3.51
C ALA A 85 -9.18 -15.76 4.51
N SER A 86 -9.52 -15.44 5.77
CA SER A 86 -9.72 -16.43 6.83
C SER A 86 -10.97 -17.28 6.58
N THR A 87 -12.09 -16.66 6.19
CA THR A 87 -13.33 -17.37 5.86
C THR A 87 -13.15 -18.25 4.63
N SER A 88 -12.42 -17.78 3.62
CA SER A 88 -12.09 -18.54 2.40
C SER A 88 -11.23 -19.79 2.68
N LEU A 89 -10.23 -19.68 3.57
CA LEU A 89 -9.42 -20.84 3.97
C LEU A 89 -10.22 -21.87 4.79
N ILE A 90 -11.11 -21.41 5.67
CA ILE A 90 -11.97 -22.28 6.47
C ILE A 90 -12.95 -23.02 5.58
N SER A 91 -13.57 -22.33 4.61
CA SER A 91 -14.53 -22.92 3.67
C SER A 91 -13.89 -23.88 2.66
N SER A 92 -12.59 -23.72 2.37
CA SER A 92 -11.84 -24.62 1.48
C SER A 92 -11.64 -26.04 2.02
N CYS A 93 -11.91 -26.29 3.31
CA CYS A 93 -11.81 -27.56 4.06
C CYS A 93 -10.48 -28.37 3.92
N HIS A 94 -9.47 -27.87 3.19
CA HIS A 94 -8.20 -28.57 2.95
C HIS A 94 -7.08 -28.21 3.96
N VAL A 95 -7.17 -27.06 4.64
CA VAL A 95 -6.00 -26.46 5.34
C VAL A 95 -6.20 -26.26 6.85
N SER A 96 -7.37 -26.59 7.41
CA SER A 96 -7.61 -26.41 8.85
C SER A 96 -8.20 -27.65 9.55
N PRO A 97 -7.37 -28.68 9.83
CA PRO A 97 -7.82 -29.84 10.59
C PRO A 97 -8.06 -29.52 12.09
N ASP A 98 -7.32 -28.57 12.68
CA ASP A 98 -7.17 -28.47 14.15
C ASP A 98 -7.31 -27.04 14.74
N GLY A 99 -7.96 -26.10 14.05
CA GLY A 99 -8.22 -24.75 14.58
C GLY A 99 -7.01 -23.80 14.59
N PHE A 100 -5.93 -24.15 13.88
CA PHE A 100 -4.78 -23.26 13.68
C PHE A 100 -5.13 -22.09 12.74
N PRO A 101 -4.80 -20.82 13.09
CA PRO A 101 -5.11 -19.65 12.27
C PRO A 101 -4.13 -19.52 11.10
N PHE A 102 -4.32 -20.35 10.07
CA PHE A 102 -3.42 -20.41 8.90
C PHE A 102 -3.36 -19.07 8.15
N SER A 103 -4.46 -18.33 8.06
CA SER A 103 -4.48 -16.97 7.50
C SER A 103 -3.53 -16.03 8.25
N GLY A 104 -3.53 -16.09 9.59
CA GLY A 104 -2.61 -15.31 10.42
C GLY A 104 -1.14 -15.67 10.18
N LEU A 105 -0.82 -16.95 10.01
CA LEU A 105 0.55 -17.38 9.66
C LEU A 105 0.99 -16.80 8.31
N VAL A 106 0.15 -16.91 7.28
CA VAL A 106 0.48 -16.38 5.94
C VAL A 106 0.56 -14.86 5.94
N THR A 107 -0.27 -14.20 6.74
CA THR A 107 -0.20 -12.74 6.97
C THR A 107 1.12 -12.33 7.59
N LEU A 108 1.60 -13.06 8.60
CA LEU A 108 2.91 -12.82 9.19
C LEU A 108 4.03 -13.00 8.16
N ILE A 109 3.95 -14.05 7.33
CA ILE A 109 4.91 -14.28 6.24
C ILE A 109 4.90 -13.08 5.27
N GLY A 110 3.73 -12.59 4.89
CA GLY A 110 3.61 -11.40 4.02
C GLY A 110 4.32 -10.17 4.58
N ALA A 111 4.10 -9.86 5.86
CA ALA A 111 4.76 -8.73 6.51
C ALA A 111 6.29 -8.90 6.62
N LEU A 112 6.77 -10.12 6.91
CA LEU A 112 8.20 -10.42 6.97
C LEU A 112 8.86 -10.38 5.59
N LEU A 113 8.15 -10.80 4.53
CA LEU A 113 8.62 -10.68 3.15
C LEU A 113 8.73 -9.22 2.72
N SER A 114 7.76 -8.37 3.07
CA SER A 114 7.86 -6.92 2.84
C SER A 114 9.09 -6.33 3.51
N LEU A 115 9.33 -6.68 4.79
CA LEU A 115 10.54 -6.27 5.50
C LEU A 115 11.82 -6.77 4.81
N LEU A 116 11.86 -8.04 4.40
CA LEU A 116 13.02 -8.61 3.72
C LEU A 116 13.31 -7.87 2.41
N VAL A 117 12.27 -7.52 1.64
CA VAL A 117 12.43 -6.75 0.40
C VAL A 117 12.99 -5.36 0.69
N GLU A 118 12.47 -4.65 1.70
CA GLU A 118 12.97 -3.32 2.07
C GLU A 118 14.42 -3.36 2.56
N LEU A 119 14.77 -4.36 3.39
CA LEU A 119 16.14 -4.57 3.86
C LEU A 119 17.11 -4.88 2.73
N SER A 120 16.72 -5.79 1.83
CA SER A 120 17.57 -6.20 0.69
C SER A 120 17.83 -5.01 -0.23
N ALA A 121 16.80 -4.22 -0.50
CA ALA A 121 16.91 -3.05 -1.35
C ALA A 121 17.74 -1.93 -0.71
N THR A 122 17.72 -1.81 0.63
CA THR A 122 18.61 -0.89 1.37
C THR A 122 20.08 -1.36 1.32
N HIS A 123 20.32 -2.67 1.43
CA HIS A 123 21.66 -3.26 1.46
C HIS A 123 22.38 -3.18 0.10
N SER A 124 21.69 -3.51 -1.00
CA SER A 124 22.27 -3.45 -2.36
C SER A 124 22.82 -2.06 -2.70
N HIS A 125 22.15 -1.00 -2.26
CA HIS A 125 22.62 0.37 -2.48
C HIS A 125 23.80 0.76 -1.58
N SER A 126 23.87 0.27 -0.34
CA SER A 126 25.04 0.51 0.50
C SER A 126 26.32 -0.13 -0.06
N HIS A 127 26.20 -1.28 -0.75
CA HIS A 127 27.35 -2.02 -1.28
C HIS A 127 27.88 -1.45 -2.61
N GLU A 128 27.01 -0.90 -3.48
CA GLU A 128 27.44 -0.15 -4.67
C GLU A 128 28.19 1.14 -4.32
N ILE A 129 27.83 1.76 -3.19
CA ILE A 129 28.47 3.00 -2.72
C ILE A 129 29.82 2.70 -2.07
N SER A 130 29.93 1.65 -1.24
CA SER A 130 31.22 1.26 -0.69
C SER A 130 32.23 0.84 -1.76
N LEU A 131 31.77 0.27 -2.89
CA LEU A 131 32.64 -0.10 -4.01
C LEU A 131 33.03 1.09 -4.90
N SER A 132 32.29 2.19 -4.88
CA SER A 132 32.67 3.42 -5.60
C SER A 132 33.57 4.35 -4.76
N ILE A 133 33.63 4.15 -3.44
CA ILE A 133 34.56 4.86 -2.55
C ILE A 133 35.98 4.25 -2.61
N ASP A 134 36.14 2.96 -2.95
CA ASP A 134 37.45 2.28 -2.96
C ASP A 134 38.35 2.64 -4.17
N ASP A 135 37.80 3.26 -5.22
CA ASP A 135 38.57 3.69 -6.40
C ASP A 135 39.21 5.09 -6.25
N GLY A 136 39.11 5.73 -5.08
CA GLY A 136 39.40 7.17 -4.94
C GLY A 136 40.29 7.66 -3.80
N VAL A 137 40.61 6.88 -2.75
CA VAL A 137 41.38 7.42 -1.60
C VAL A 137 42.31 6.36 -0.97
N ALA A 138 43.61 6.67 -0.91
CA ALA A 138 44.62 5.87 -0.22
C ALA A 138 44.39 5.82 1.32
N PRO A 139 44.78 4.73 2.01
CA PRO A 139 44.40 4.54 3.41
C PRO A 139 45.22 5.45 4.33
N ILE A 140 44.54 6.30 5.11
CA ILE A 140 45.16 7.02 6.23
C ILE A 140 44.77 6.32 7.54
N ASN A 141 45.78 5.77 8.22
CA ASN A 141 45.67 5.21 9.57
C ASN A 141 45.12 6.24 10.57
N GLY A 142 44.05 5.89 11.29
CA GLY A 142 43.57 6.70 12.41
C GLY A 142 42.35 6.10 13.12
N SER A 143 42.61 5.38 14.21
CA SER A 143 41.73 5.12 15.37
C SER A 143 40.22 4.95 15.17
N GLY A 144 39.78 3.71 15.45
CA GLY A 144 38.41 3.22 15.57
C GLY A 144 37.29 4.23 15.88
N LEU A 145 36.30 4.23 14.99
CA LEU A 145 34.93 4.60 15.31
C LEU A 145 34.00 3.57 14.67
N ASN A 146 33.23 2.86 15.50
CA ASN A 146 32.21 1.92 15.07
C ASN A 146 31.18 2.61 14.15
N PRO A 147 30.86 2.07 12.97
CA PRO A 147 29.71 2.50 12.19
C PRO A 147 28.46 1.79 12.75
N TYR A 148 28.04 2.18 13.94
CA TYR A 148 26.67 1.96 14.41
C TYR A 148 26.10 3.34 14.75
N THR A 149 25.99 4.18 13.73
CA THR A 149 25.26 5.45 13.83
C THR A 149 23.79 5.15 13.66
N LYS A 150 23.03 5.56 14.67
CA LYS A 150 21.61 5.27 14.90
C LYS A 150 20.77 5.55 13.65
N VAL A 151 20.06 4.51 13.18
CA VAL A 151 18.89 4.66 12.31
C VAL A 151 17.84 5.45 13.10
N GLY A 152 17.70 6.74 12.79
CA GLY A 152 16.68 7.59 13.40
C GLY A 152 17.21 8.91 13.95
N ALA A 153 17.89 9.71 13.13
CA ALA A 153 17.95 11.16 13.22
C ALA A 153 18.85 11.66 12.09
N GLN A 154 18.29 11.97 10.93
CA GLN A 154 18.99 12.86 10.01
C GLN A 154 18.01 13.81 9.33
N GLU A 155 18.46 15.05 9.27
CA GLU A 155 17.68 16.27 9.22
C GLU A 155 17.08 16.53 7.85
N MET A 156 15.79 16.82 7.82
CA MET A 156 15.22 17.60 6.72
C MET A 156 15.24 19.07 7.14
N ALA A 157 16.32 19.77 6.80
CA ALA A 157 16.37 21.22 6.86
C ALA A 157 15.45 21.80 5.77
N CYS A 158 14.49 22.63 6.18
CA CYS A 158 13.68 23.41 5.27
C CYS A 158 14.55 24.46 4.57
N HIS A 159 14.57 24.46 3.23
CA HIS A 159 14.90 25.65 2.46
C HIS A 159 13.92 26.78 2.82
N LYS A 160 14.37 27.74 3.62
CA LYS A 160 13.87 29.12 3.58
C LYS A 160 14.96 29.96 2.92
N GLY A 161 14.64 30.50 1.75
CA GLY A 161 15.45 31.55 1.12
C GLY A 161 15.52 32.78 2.02
N GLY A 162 16.72 33.29 2.16
CA GLY A 162 17.05 34.56 2.82
C GLY A 162 18.53 34.83 2.62
N ASP A 163 18.84 35.75 1.70
CA ASP A 163 20.14 36.33 1.44
C ASP A 163 20.91 36.66 2.73
N LEU A 164 22.11 36.08 2.87
CA LEU A 164 23.20 36.73 3.60
C LEU A 164 24.55 36.20 3.11
N GLU A 165 25.31 37.05 2.42
CA GLU A 165 26.73 36.84 2.09
C GLU A 165 27.56 36.57 3.35
N LYS A 166 28.44 35.54 3.30
CA LYS A 166 29.90 35.68 3.52
C LYS A 166 30.67 34.34 3.48
N HIS A 167 31.67 34.31 2.59
CA HIS A 167 33.03 33.76 2.72
C HIS A 167 33.25 32.29 3.16
N GLY A 168 33.52 31.44 2.16
CA GLY A 168 34.81 30.75 1.97
C GLY A 168 35.20 29.64 2.95
N VAL A 169 34.90 28.38 2.59
CA VAL A 169 35.81 27.22 2.58
C VAL A 169 35.28 26.25 1.53
N ASP A 170 36.00 26.12 0.42
CA ASP A 170 35.65 25.26 -0.72
C ASP A 170 35.94 23.78 -0.43
N GLY A 171 35.01 22.89 -0.81
CA GLY A 171 35.35 21.57 -1.36
C GLY A 171 34.78 20.31 -0.69
N GLU A 172 34.62 20.28 0.63
CA GLU A 172 34.31 19.00 1.33
C GLU A 172 32.89 18.90 1.89
N GLY A 173 32.25 20.02 2.25
CA GLY A 173 30.88 20.02 2.78
C GLY A 173 29.79 19.84 1.71
N GLU A 174 30.01 20.38 0.52
CA GLU A 174 29.03 20.37 -0.58
C GLU A 174 28.88 18.97 -1.21
N VAL A 175 29.96 18.18 -1.25
CA VAL A 175 29.95 16.81 -1.79
C VAL A 175 29.20 15.85 -0.86
N ILE A 176 29.36 16.01 0.47
CA ILE A 176 28.70 15.17 1.47
C ILE A 176 27.19 15.47 1.54
N GLU A 177 26.80 16.74 1.45
CA GLU A 177 25.37 17.13 1.44
C GLU A 177 24.64 16.60 0.19
N ASP A 178 25.30 16.60 -0.98
CA ASP A 178 24.69 16.13 -2.24
C ASP A 178 24.56 14.58 -2.28
N GLU A 179 25.53 13.85 -1.71
CA GLU A 179 25.43 12.39 -1.54
C GLU A 179 24.34 11.97 -0.55
N GLU A 180 24.23 12.67 0.59
CA GLU A 180 23.20 12.40 1.58
C GLU A 180 21.78 12.61 1.01
N GLN A 181 21.57 13.72 0.29
CA GLN A 181 20.30 14.02 -0.37
C GLN A 181 19.94 12.98 -1.43
N ARG A 182 20.92 12.56 -2.24
CA ARG A 182 20.75 11.50 -3.24
C ARG A 182 20.32 10.19 -2.59
N MET A 183 20.91 9.83 -1.45
CA MET A 183 20.55 8.63 -0.70
C MET A 183 19.14 8.67 -0.13
N VAL A 184 18.71 9.82 0.38
CA VAL A 184 17.32 10.01 0.84
C VAL A 184 16.34 9.86 -0.32
N MET A 185 16.63 10.46 -1.49
CA MET A 185 15.78 10.34 -2.66
C MET A 185 15.71 8.89 -3.19
N LEU A 186 16.83 8.18 -3.23
CA LEU A 186 16.86 6.77 -3.66
C LEU A 186 16.04 5.87 -2.72
N LYS A 187 16.19 6.05 -1.40
CA LYS A 187 15.36 5.36 -0.40
C LYS A 187 13.87 5.63 -0.62
N GLN A 188 13.48 6.88 -0.86
CA GLN A 188 12.08 7.22 -1.09
C GLN A 188 11.52 6.63 -2.40
N LYS A 189 12.33 6.60 -3.47
CA LYS A 189 11.98 5.93 -4.72
C LYS A 189 11.79 4.44 -4.52
N MET A 190 12.66 3.80 -3.76
CA MET A 190 12.61 2.38 -3.43
C MET A 190 11.37 2.04 -2.62
N VAL A 191 11.09 2.76 -1.52
CA VAL A 191 9.86 2.60 -0.73
C VAL A 191 8.63 2.74 -1.62
N SER A 192 8.59 3.76 -2.49
CA SER A 192 7.47 3.94 -3.43
C SER A 192 7.33 2.79 -4.43
N LYS A 193 8.41 2.12 -4.83
CA LYS A 193 8.39 0.97 -5.75
C LYS A 193 7.94 -0.31 -5.05
N VAL A 194 8.41 -0.54 -3.82
CA VAL A 194 7.95 -1.66 -2.98
C VAL A 194 6.46 -1.51 -2.67
N LEU A 195 6.02 -0.29 -2.31
CA LEU A 195 4.63 0.08 -2.11
C LEU A 195 3.76 -0.24 -3.34
N GLU A 196 4.23 0.16 -4.53
CA GLU A 196 3.54 -0.11 -5.79
C GLU A 196 3.39 -1.62 -6.06
N ILE A 197 4.45 -2.43 -5.84
CA ILE A 197 4.41 -3.88 -6.08
C ILE A 197 3.41 -4.58 -5.17
N GLY A 198 3.38 -4.25 -3.87
CA GLY A 198 2.45 -4.90 -2.94
C GLY A 198 0.99 -4.52 -3.20
N ILE A 199 0.74 -3.26 -3.56
CA ILE A 199 -0.60 -2.81 -3.97
C ILE A 199 -1.05 -3.50 -5.26
N VAL A 200 -0.16 -3.69 -6.24
CA VAL A 200 -0.47 -4.42 -7.49
C VAL A 200 -0.88 -5.86 -7.18
N PHE A 201 -0.13 -6.55 -6.33
CA PHE A 201 -0.45 -7.93 -5.96
C PHE A 201 -1.83 -8.04 -5.32
N HIS A 202 -2.13 -7.16 -4.36
CA HIS A 202 -3.44 -7.07 -3.72
C HIS A 202 -4.59 -6.86 -4.71
N SER A 203 -4.40 -5.87 -5.59
CA SER A 203 -5.40 -5.40 -6.55
C SER A 203 -5.78 -6.47 -7.58
N VAL A 204 -4.82 -7.31 -8.01
CA VAL A 204 -5.10 -8.41 -8.93
C VAL A 204 -5.99 -9.46 -8.26
N ILE A 205 -5.68 -9.85 -7.03
CA ILE A 205 -6.40 -10.92 -6.32
C ILE A 205 -7.86 -10.53 -6.12
N ILE A 206 -8.11 -9.35 -5.55
CA ILE A 206 -9.49 -8.88 -5.37
C ILE A 206 -10.21 -8.77 -6.71
N GLY A 207 -9.53 -8.23 -7.73
CA GLY A 207 -10.09 -8.14 -9.07
C GLY A 207 -10.55 -9.50 -9.58
N VAL A 208 -9.70 -10.52 -9.49
CA VAL A 208 -10.04 -11.89 -9.93
C VAL A 208 -11.23 -12.44 -9.15
N THR A 209 -11.25 -12.31 -7.82
CA THR A 209 -12.37 -12.75 -6.98
C THR A 209 -13.69 -12.11 -7.42
N VAL A 210 -13.73 -10.78 -7.56
CA VAL A 210 -14.93 -10.05 -8.01
C VAL A 210 -15.32 -10.47 -9.43
N GLY A 211 -14.35 -10.69 -10.31
CA GLY A 211 -14.56 -11.15 -11.68
C GLY A 211 -15.20 -12.54 -11.75
N MET A 212 -14.85 -13.43 -10.81
CA MET A 212 -15.40 -14.79 -10.73
C MET A 212 -16.78 -14.84 -10.05
N SER A 213 -17.04 -13.94 -9.10
CA SER A 213 -18.25 -14.00 -8.25
C SER A 213 -19.56 -13.90 -9.04
N GLN A 214 -20.58 -14.65 -8.62
CA GLN A 214 -21.92 -14.60 -9.22
C GLN A 214 -22.98 -14.07 -8.25
N ASP A 215 -22.56 -13.60 -7.07
CA ASP A 215 -23.44 -13.09 -6.03
C ASP A 215 -23.58 -11.56 -6.14
N VAL A 216 -24.71 -11.14 -6.70
CA VAL A 216 -25.10 -9.73 -6.87
C VAL A 216 -25.21 -9.02 -5.52
N CYS A 217 -25.62 -9.73 -4.46
CA CYS A 217 -25.78 -9.18 -3.13
C CYS A 217 -24.44 -8.91 -2.44
N SER A 218 -23.38 -9.65 -2.81
CA SER A 218 -22.00 -9.39 -2.37
C SER A 218 -21.30 -8.36 -3.27
N ILE A 219 -21.37 -8.50 -4.59
CA ILE A 219 -20.68 -7.61 -5.56
C ILE A 219 -21.08 -6.14 -5.37
N ARG A 220 -22.35 -5.87 -5.10
CA ARG A 220 -22.88 -4.49 -5.04
C ARG A 220 -22.29 -3.67 -3.87
N PRO A 221 -22.37 -4.09 -2.61
CA PRO A 221 -21.73 -3.35 -1.52
C PRO A 221 -20.20 -3.43 -1.61
N LEU A 222 -19.65 -4.57 -2.05
CA LEU A 222 -18.20 -4.73 -2.23
C LEU A 222 -17.64 -3.71 -3.24
N MET A 223 -18.34 -3.41 -4.33
CA MET A 223 -17.93 -2.34 -5.27
C MET A 223 -17.80 -0.97 -4.59
N ILE A 224 -18.71 -0.62 -3.68
CA ILE A 224 -18.67 0.66 -2.96
C ILE A 224 -17.47 0.70 -2.03
N ALA A 225 -17.26 -0.37 -1.27
CA ALA A 225 -16.12 -0.51 -0.38
C ALA A 225 -14.79 -0.48 -1.15
N LEU A 226 -14.71 -1.20 -2.27
CA LEU A 226 -13.56 -1.21 -3.19
C LEU A 226 -13.25 0.17 -3.74
N SER A 227 -14.25 0.86 -4.28
CA SER A 227 -14.05 2.20 -4.82
C SER A 227 -13.56 3.17 -3.75
N PHE A 228 -14.07 3.05 -2.53
CA PHE A 228 -13.65 3.90 -1.41
C PHE A 228 -12.19 3.66 -1.03
N HIS A 229 -11.79 2.43 -0.68
CA HIS A 229 -10.41 2.21 -0.24
C HIS A 229 -9.42 2.40 -1.38
N GLN A 230 -9.76 2.03 -2.61
CA GLN A 230 -8.91 2.21 -3.78
C GLN A 230 -8.57 3.68 -4.03
N ILE A 231 -9.50 4.61 -3.83
CA ILE A 231 -9.24 6.06 -3.93
C ILE A 231 -8.18 6.50 -2.90
N PHE A 232 -8.31 6.03 -1.66
CA PHE A 232 -7.41 6.44 -0.57
C PHE A 232 -6.07 5.72 -0.59
N GLU A 233 -6.02 4.44 -0.98
CA GLU A 233 -4.78 3.73 -1.30
C GLU A 233 -4.02 4.45 -2.43
N GLY A 234 -4.75 4.87 -3.48
CA GLY A 234 -4.21 5.68 -4.56
C GLY A 234 -3.66 7.01 -4.06
N MET A 235 -4.37 7.70 -3.16
CA MET A 235 -3.86 8.95 -2.57
C MET A 235 -2.60 8.74 -1.72
N GLY A 236 -2.50 7.63 -0.98
CA GLY A 236 -1.30 7.25 -0.25
C GLY A 236 -0.11 7.06 -1.18
N LEU A 237 -0.27 6.23 -2.22
CA LEU A 237 0.76 5.97 -3.23
C LEU A 237 1.12 7.25 -4.01
N GLY A 238 0.13 8.00 -4.46
CA GLY A 238 0.32 9.26 -5.20
C GLY A 238 1.07 10.31 -4.38
N GLY A 239 0.84 10.35 -3.06
CA GLY A 239 1.61 11.18 -2.13
C GLY A 239 3.08 10.79 -2.08
N CYS A 240 3.39 9.48 -2.02
CA CYS A 240 4.75 8.97 -2.08
C CYS A 240 5.43 9.27 -3.43
N ILE A 241 4.72 9.05 -4.54
CA ILE A 241 5.20 9.35 -5.91
C ILE A 241 5.51 10.84 -6.06
N ALA A 242 4.65 11.71 -5.55
CA ALA A 242 4.81 13.16 -5.61
C ALA A 242 6.06 13.66 -4.86
N GLN A 243 6.48 12.95 -3.82
CA GLN A 243 7.66 13.30 -3.03
C GLN A 243 8.95 12.62 -3.52
N ALA A 244 8.85 11.47 -4.19
CA ALA A 244 10.00 10.67 -4.64
C ALA A 244 10.80 11.27 -5.82
N GLY A 245 10.39 12.42 -6.39
CA GLY A 245 11.15 13.11 -7.43
C GLY A 245 11.36 12.28 -8.71
N PHE A 246 10.37 11.47 -9.09
CA PHE A 246 10.42 10.66 -10.30
C PHE A 246 10.27 11.50 -11.58
N ALA A 247 10.85 11.00 -12.67
CA ALA A 247 10.58 11.55 -14.00
C ALA A 247 9.09 11.41 -14.36
N MET A 248 8.55 12.35 -15.14
CA MET A 248 7.13 12.37 -15.54
C MET A 248 6.67 11.07 -16.20
N THR A 249 7.55 10.43 -16.98
CA THR A 249 7.30 9.14 -17.63
C THR A 249 7.11 8.03 -16.59
N THR A 250 7.98 7.96 -15.58
CA THR A 250 7.86 7.02 -14.47
C THR A 250 6.60 7.29 -13.65
N VAL A 251 6.31 8.55 -13.34
CA VAL A 251 5.08 8.93 -12.63
C VAL A 251 3.84 8.47 -13.39
N ALA A 252 3.78 8.75 -14.71
CA ALA A 252 2.67 8.33 -15.55
C ALA A 252 2.52 6.81 -15.61
N TYR A 253 3.64 6.08 -15.78
CA TYR A 253 3.66 4.62 -15.74
C TYR A 253 3.08 4.08 -14.44
N MET A 254 3.52 4.61 -13.28
CA MET A 254 3.06 4.14 -11.98
C MET A 254 1.56 4.41 -11.77
N CYS A 255 1.09 5.59 -12.18
CA CYS A 255 -0.33 5.94 -12.10
C CYS A 255 -1.19 5.02 -12.97
N ILE A 256 -0.73 4.70 -14.19
CA ILE A 256 -1.43 3.80 -15.11
C ILE A 256 -1.48 2.40 -14.51
N MET A 257 -0.34 1.86 -14.07
CA MET A 257 -0.26 0.53 -13.46
C MET A 257 -1.21 0.39 -12.28
N PHE A 258 -1.19 1.34 -11.34
CA PHE A 258 -2.13 1.34 -10.21
C PHE A 258 -3.60 1.34 -10.67
N SER A 259 -3.92 2.11 -11.71
CA SER A 259 -5.30 2.27 -12.17
C SER A 259 -5.85 1.08 -12.93
N VAL A 260 -5.01 0.44 -13.77
CA VAL A 260 -5.45 -0.66 -14.65
C VAL A 260 -5.42 -2.03 -13.97
N THR A 261 -4.67 -2.20 -12.89
CA THR A 261 -4.44 -3.50 -12.27
C THR A 261 -5.74 -4.17 -11.79
N THR A 262 -6.56 -3.48 -10.99
CA THR A 262 -7.83 -4.04 -10.49
C THR A 262 -8.82 -4.33 -11.63
N PRO A 263 -9.06 -3.41 -12.59
CA PRO A 263 -9.85 -3.70 -13.80
C PRO A 263 -9.38 -4.93 -14.57
N LEU A 264 -8.06 -5.08 -14.77
CA LEU A 264 -7.49 -6.24 -15.45
C LEU A 264 -7.70 -7.53 -14.63
N GLY A 265 -7.61 -7.45 -13.31
CA GLY A 265 -7.97 -8.56 -12.41
C GLY A 265 -9.43 -8.98 -12.58
N ILE A 266 -10.38 -8.04 -12.65
CA ILE A 266 -11.81 -8.34 -12.88
C ILE A 266 -12.01 -9.05 -14.21
N VAL A 267 -11.42 -8.53 -15.29
CA VAL A 267 -11.49 -9.16 -16.61
C VAL A 267 -10.89 -10.57 -16.58
N LEU A 268 -9.73 -10.74 -15.93
CA LEU A 268 -9.10 -12.05 -15.77
C LEU A 268 -10.00 -13.03 -15.01
N GLY A 269 -10.63 -12.60 -13.91
CA GLY A 269 -11.59 -13.41 -13.17
C GLY A 269 -12.80 -13.82 -14.01
N MET A 270 -13.34 -12.90 -14.82
CA MET A 270 -14.42 -13.19 -15.76
C MET A 270 -13.99 -14.24 -16.81
N ILE A 271 -12.78 -14.12 -17.35
CA ILE A 271 -12.23 -15.07 -18.32
C ILE A 271 -12.06 -16.46 -17.68
N ILE A 272 -11.51 -16.53 -16.46
CA ILE A 272 -11.36 -17.79 -15.73
C ILE A 272 -12.73 -18.45 -15.54
N PHE A 273 -13.71 -17.72 -15.04
CA PHE A 273 -15.08 -18.22 -14.87
C PHE A 273 -15.67 -18.74 -16.20
N TYR A 274 -15.51 -17.98 -17.29
CA TYR A 274 -16.00 -18.37 -18.62
C TYR A 274 -15.32 -19.64 -19.17
N LEU A 275 -14.01 -19.81 -18.97
CA LEU A 275 -13.24 -20.92 -19.53
C LEU A 275 -13.30 -22.20 -18.71
N THR A 276 -13.36 -22.10 -17.38
CA THR A 276 -13.26 -23.26 -16.48
C THR A 276 -14.57 -23.61 -15.79
N GLY A 277 -15.52 -22.66 -15.73
CA GLY A 277 -16.70 -22.79 -14.88
C GLY A 277 -16.39 -22.73 -13.38
N TYR A 278 -15.15 -22.39 -12.98
CA TYR A 278 -14.82 -22.15 -11.58
C TYR A 278 -15.44 -20.84 -11.12
N ASP A 279 -16.36 -20.95 -10.17
CA ASP A 279 -16.94 -19.81 -9.47
C ASP A 279 -16.26 -19.59 -8.12
N ASP A 280 -16.74 -18.55 -7.44
CA ASP A 280 -16.37 -18.13 -6.08
C ASP A 280 -16.68 -19.17 -4.99
N SER A 281 -17.30 -20.31 -5.33
CA SER A 281 -17.60 -21.38 -4.38
C SER A 281 -16.67 -22.59 -4.51
N SER A 282 -15.82 -22.63 -5.55
CA SER A 282 -14.95 -23.78 -5.78
C SER A 282 -13.84 -23.88 -4.72
N PRO A 283 -13.58 -25.08 -4.13
CA PRO A 283 -12.59 -25.23 -3.06
C PRO A 283 -11.17 -24.79 -3.44
N ASN A 284 -10.80 -24.93 -4.72
CA ASN A 284 -9.50 -24.50 -5.21
C ASN A 284 -9.41 -22.97 -5.36
N ALA A 285 -10.50 -22.30 -5.79
CA ALA A 285 -10.55 -20.84 -5.84
C ALA A 285 -10.47 -20.24 -4.45
N LEU A 286 -11.29 -20.76 -3.52
CA LEU A 286 -11.29 -20.34 -2.11
C LEU A 286 -9.92 -20.56 -1.44
N LEU A 287 -9.21 -21.63 -1.80
CA LEU A 287 -7.88 -21.91 -1.27
C LEU A 287 -6.87 -20.87 -1.76
N ILE A 288 -6.85 -20.60 -3.06
CA ILE A 288 -5.94 -19.62 -3.66
C ILE A 288 -6.26 -18.21 -3.15
N GLU A 289 -7.54 -17.84 -3.12
CA GLU A 289 -8.03 -16.58 -2.57
C GLU A 289 -7.62 -16.40 -1.10
N GLY A 290 -7.85 -17.42 -0.28
CA GLY A 290 -7.49 -17.37 1.13
C GLY A 290 -5.99 -17.28 1.39
N LEU A 291 -5.16 -18.00 0.62
CA LEU A 291 -3.70 -17.94 0.72
C LEU A 291 -3.15 -16.58 0.25
N LEU A 292 -3.50 -16.18 -0.96
CA LEU A 292 -2.98 -14.95 -1.56
C LEU A 292 -3.56 -13.71 -0.87
N GLY A 293 -4.82 -13.75 -0.45
CA GLY A 293 -5.47 -12.70 0.34
C GLY A 293 -4.82 -12.52 1.71
N SER A 294 -4.49 -13.60 2.42
CA SER A 294 -3.75 -13.52 3.68
C SER A 294 -2.35 -12.95 3.49
N LEU A 295 -1.64 -13.39 2.45
CA LEU A 295 -0.30 -12.86 2.12
C LEU A 295 -0.37 -11.36 1.84
N SER A 296 -1.37 -10.95 1.04
CA SER A 296 -1.64 -9.57 0.70
C SER A 296 -1.98 -8.72 1.91
N ALA A 297 -2.79 -9.22 2.84
CA ALA A 297 -3.09 -8.52 4.10
C ALA A 297 -1.81 -8.22 4.89
N GLY A 298 -0.89 -9.19 4.96
CA GLY A 298 0.41 -9.00 5.60
C GLY A 298 1.25 -7.89 4.99
N ILE A 299 1.29 -7.85 3.67
CA ILE A 299 1.99 -6.80 2.90
C ILE A 299 1.37 -5.43 3.20
N LEU A 300 0.04 -5.31 3.16
CA LEU A 300 -0.66 -4.04 3.43
C LEU A 300 -0.50 -3.58 4.88
N VAL A 301 -0.50 -4.50 5.86
CA VAL A 301 -0.21 -4.15 7.27
C VAL A 301 1.18 -3.53 7.39
N TYR A 302 2.19 -4.13 6.75
CA TYR A 302 3.55 -3.59 6.74
C TYR A 302 3.58 -2.20 6.11
N MET A 303 2.99 -2.05 4.92
CA MET A 303 2.92 -0.77 4.21
C MET A 303 2.24 0.32 5.03
N ALA A 304 1.11 0.00 5.69
CA ALA A 304 0.39 0.98 6.48
C ALA A 304 1.18 1.40 7.73
N LEU A 305 1.70 0.44 8.50
CA LEU A 305 2.38 0.74 9.76
C LEU A 305 3.78 1.31 9.57
N VAL A 306 4.57 0.73 8.68
CA VAL A 306 5.98 1.07 8.47
C VAL A 306 6.12 2.16 7.42
N ASP A 307 5.69 1.90 6.19
CA ASP A 307 5.96 2.80 5.05
C ASP A 307 5.18 4.12 5.10
N LEU A 308 3.99 4.11 5.71
CA LEU A 308 3.13 5.28 5.81
C LEU A 308 3.16 5.90 7.21
N ILE A 309 2.70 5.18 8.24
CA ILE A 309 2.50 5.75 9.58
C ILE A 309 3.83 6.08 10.25
N ALA A 310 4.76 5.12 10.33
CA ALA A 310 6.00 5.34 11.06
C ALA A 310 6.87 6.44 10.43
N VAL A 311 7.00 6.43 9.10
CA VAL A 311 7.71 7.48 8.35
C VAL A 311 7.08 8.85 8.62
N ASP A 312 5.76 8.99 8.54
CA ASP A 312 5.10 10.29 8.72
C ASP A 312 5.10 10.80 10.16
N PHE A 313 4.92 9.92 11.15
CA PHE A 313 4.77 10.35 12.54
C PHE A 313 6.09 10.53 13.26
N PHE A 314 7.12 9.74 12.92
CA PHE A 314 8.40 9.74 13.63
C PHE A 314 9.51 10.45 12.86
N GLN A 315 9.47 10.46 11.53
CA GLN A 315 10.56 11.05 10.72
C GLN A 315 10.20 12.44 10.17
N ASN A 316 8.94 12.87 10.24
CA ASN A 316 8.53 14.18 9.74
C ASN A 316 8.74 15.31 10.78
N LYS A 317 9.67 16.24 10.49
CA LYS A 317 10.00 17.42 11.33
C LYS A 317 8.79 18.35 11.56
N ALA A 318 7.81 18.39 10.66
CA ALA A 318 6.60 19.18 10.84
C ALA A 318 5.73 18.67 12.00
N MET A 319 5.67 17.34 12.20
CA MET A 319 4.91 16.72 13.29
C MET A 319 5.58 16.89 14.66
N SER A 320 6.92 16.96 14.71
CA SER A 320 7.66 17.20 15.96
C SER A 320 7.60 18.66 16.40
N THR A 321 7.55 19.59 15.44
CA THR A 321 7.58 21.04 15.72
C THR A 321 6.19 21.61 16.06
N THR A 322 5.11 21.07 15.48
CA THR A 322 3.74 21.61 15.65
C THR A 322 2.81 20.59 16.30
N PRO A 323 2.57 20.64 17.63
CA PRO A 323 1.75 19.65 18.32
C PRO A 323 0.27 19.65 17.85
N GLY A 324 -0.22 20.78 17.34
CA GLY A 324 -1.56 20.86 16.74
C GLY A 324 -1.70 20.06 15.46
N LEU A 325 -0.66 20.00 14.62
CA LEU A 325 -0.67 19.21 13.39
C LEU A 325 -0.63 17.71 13.71
N LYS A 326 0.22 17.30 14.65
CA LYS A 326 0.29 15.90 15.12
C LYS A 326 -1.07 15.39 15.62
N LYS A 327 -1.79 16.18 16.41
CA LYS A 327 -3.15 15.83 16.88
C LYS A 327 -4.13 15.68 15.72
N LYS A 328 -4.11 16.60 14.75
CA LYS A 328 -4.98 16.54 13.57
C LYS A 328 -4.65 15.33 12.68
N SER A 329 -3.37 15.03 12.47
CA SER A 329 -2.92 13.85 11.72
C SER A 329 -3.32 12.55 12.40
N PHE A 330 -3.20 12.45 13.72
CA PHE A 330 -3.69 11.29 14.46
C PHE A 330 -5.21 11.14 14.36
N ALA A 331 -5.96 12.25 14.48
CA ALA A 331 -7.40 12.22 14.28
C ALA A 331 -7.77 11.78 12.85
N ALA A 332 -7.07 12.27 11.83
CA ALA A 332 -7.26 11.87 10.44
C ALA A 332 -6.99 10.37 10.24
N LEU A 333 -5.92 9.84 10.84
CA LEU A 333 -5.61 8.40 10.84
C LEU A 333 -6.75 7.57 11.42
N VAL A 334 -7.24 7.92 12.60
CA VAL A 334 -8.35 7.22 13.27
C VAL A 334 -9.64 7.31 12.45
N LEU A 335 -9.95 8.47 11.89
CA LEU A 335 -11.12 8.66 11.03
C LEU A 335 -11.03 7.82 9.75
N GLY A 336 -9.84 7.72 9.15
CA GLY A 336 -9.57 6.85 8.01
C GLY A 336 -9.86 5.40 8.34
N SER A 337 -9.28 4.90 9.44
CA SER A 337 -9.51 3.52 9.89
C SER A 337 -10.97 3.25 10.20
N ALA A 338 -11.65 4.15 10.93
CA ALA A 338 -13.05 4.01 11.28
C ALA A 338 -13.96 4.02 10.03
N SER A 339 -13.68 4.87 9.05
CA SER A 339 -14.47 4.95 7.82
C SER A 339 -14.46 3.64 7.05
N MET A 340 -13.28 3.02 6.89
CA MET A 340 -13.17 1.73 6.22
C MET A 340 -13.78 0.59 7.05
N SER A 341 -13.63 0.61 8.37
CA SER A 341 -14.27 -0.40 9.23
C SER A 341 -15.80 -0.33 9.17
N ILE A 342 -16.38 0.87 9.06
CA ILE A 342 -17.83 1.02 8.88
C ILE A 342 -18.26 0.44 7.54
N LEU A 343 -17.53 0.71 6.46
CA LEU A 343 -17.84 0.15 5.13
C LEU A 343 -17.73 -1.37 5.10
N ALA A 344 -16.73 -1.94 5.81
CA ALA A 344 -16.55 -3.38 5.94
C ALA A 344 -17.70 -4.10 6.68
N LEU A 345 -18.57 -3.38 7.42
CA LEU A 345 -19.77 -3.99 8.00
C LEU A 345 -20.85 -4.29 6.96
N TRP A 346 -20.81 -3.60 5.81
CA TRP A 346 -21.83 -3.68 4.77
C TRP A 346 -21.34 -4.39 3.51
N ALA A 347 -20.03 -4.55 3.35
CA ALA A 347 -19.38 -5.30 2.27
C ALA A 347 -19.41 -6.79 2.57
#